data_AF-A0A4Q7US68-F1
#
_entry.id   AF-A0A4Q7US68-F1
#
_cell.length_a   1.000
_cell.length_b   1.000
_cell.length_c   1.000
_cell.angle_alpha   90.00
_cell.angle_beta   90.00
_cell.angle_gamma   90.00
#
_symmetry.space_group_name_H-M   'P 1'
#
loop_
_entity.id
_entity.type
_entity.pdbx_description
1 polymer ?
#
loop_
_entity_poly.entity_id
_entity_poly.type
_entity_poly.pdbx_seq_one_letter_code
_entity_poly.pdbx_strand_id
1 'polypeptide(L)'
;MIRNVVVGRLKDGVDPSEIEPGLQALRDLRVDGVELRLVAGLDLGLREGNAHYVITVDLDDEQAYKVYDADAEHNRIRAELFAPFSEKIERIQFRPS
;
A
#
# COMPACT_ATOMS: atom_id res chain seq x y z
N MET A 1 6.06 -17.34 -2.90
CA MET A 1 6.10 -15.88 -2.84
C MET A 1 4.87 -15.30 -3.54
N ILE A 2 4.21 -14.36 -2.90
CA ILE A 2 3.08 -13.59 -3.40
C ILE A 2 3.48 -12.11 -3.42
N ARG A 3 3.26 -11.45 -4.54
CA ARG A 3 3.36 -9.99 -4.64
C ARG A 3 1.96 -9.39 -4.53
N ASN A 4 1.73 -8.65 -3.45
CA ASN A 4 0.56 -7.78 -3.30
C ASN A 4 0.88 -6.41 -3.89
N VAL A 5 0.07 -5.94 -4.83
CA VAL A 5 0.19 -4.60 -5.44
C VAL A 5 -1.07 -3.83 -5.13
N VAL A 6 -0.90 -2.60 -4.65
CA VAL A 6 -1.96 -1.65 -4.38
C VAL A 6 -1.65 -0.37 -5.12
N VAL A 7 -2.65 0.17 -5.81
CA VAL A 7 -2.60 1.51 -6.40
C VAL A 7 -3.78 2.31 -5.90
N GLY A 8 -3.56 3.59 -5.62
CA GLY A 8 -4.61 4.47 -5.10
C GLY A 8 -4.78 5.75 -5.87
N ARG A 9 -6.04 6.18 -5.99
CA ARG A 9 -6.42 7.50 -6.48
C ARG A 9 -6.87 8.35 -5.30
N LEU A 10 -6.31 9.55 -5.19
CA LEU A 10 -6.70 10.55 -4.21
C LEU A 10 -7.98 11.25 -4.66
N LYS A 11 -8.72 11.80 -3.69
CA LYS A 11 -9.88 12.65 -3.93
C LYS A 11 -9.45 13.95 -4.60
N ASP A 12 -10.37 14.56 -5.35
CA ASP A 12 -10.15 15.86 -5.97
C ASP A 12 -9.69 16.92 -4.95
N GLY A 13 -8.63 17.65 -5.32
CA GLY A 13 -8.07 18.73 -4.50
C GLY A 13 -7.12 18.28 -3.38
N VAL A 14 -6.90 16.98 -3.18
CA VAL A 14 -5.88 16.50 -2.24
C VAL A 14 -4.49 16.56 -2.88
N ASP A 15 -3.55 17.22 -2.22
CA ASP A 15 -2.14 17.20 -2.62
C ASP A 15 -1.57 15.78 -2.44
N PRO A 16 -0.91 15.19 -3.45
CA PRO A 16 -0.23 13.91 -3.31
C PRO A 16 0.72 13.82 -2.11
N SER A 17 1.32 14.92 -1.63
CA SER A 17 2.18 14.87 -0.44
C SER A 17 1.43 14.50 0.85
N GLU A 18 0.10 14.66 0.91
CA GLU A 18 -0.71 14.31 2.08
C GLU A 18 -0.70 12.80 2.39
N ILE A 19 -0.44 11.95 1.38
CA ILE A 19 -0.36 10.50 1.56
C ILE A 19 1.03 10.02 1.99
N GLU A 20 2.06 10.85 1.86
CA GLU A 20 3.46 10.47 2.13
C GLU A 20 3.68 9.98 3.57
N PRO A 21 3.07 10.56 4.63
CA PRO A 21 3.16 10.01 5.98
C PRO A 21 2.62 8.57 6.07
N GLY A 22 1.56 8.25 5.33
CA GLY A 22 1.01 6.89 5.24
C GLY A 22 1.97 5.94 4.51
N LEU A 23 2.58 6.38 3.42
CA LEU A 23 3.58 5.60 2.67
C LEU A 23 4.83 5.34 3.51
N GLN A 24 5.28 6.33 4.31
CA GLN A 24 6.38 6.17 5.26
C GLN A 24 6.01 5.18 6.38
N ALA A 25 4.83 5.32 7.00
CA ALA A 25 4.37 4.39 8.02
C ALA A 25 4.32 2.94 7.53
N LEU A 26 3.90 2.70 6.28
CA LEU A 26 3.95 1.36 5.69
C LEU A 26 5.38 0.85 5.45
N ARG A 27 6.33 1.70 5.06
CA ARG A 27 7.75 1.31 4.94
C ARG A 27 8.35 0.91 6.29
N ASP A 28 7.91 1.57 7.35
CA ASP A 28 8.38 1.29 8.71
C ASP A 28 7.61 0.14 9.40
N LEU A 29 6.49 -0.29 8.83
CA LEU A 29 5.65 -1.36 9.36
C LEU A 29 6.46 -2.65 9.55
N ARG A 30 6.27 -3.27 10.71
CA ARG A 30 6.76 -4.62 11.03
C ARG A 30 5.57 -5.43 11.52
N VAL A 31 5.47 -6.66 11.02
CA VAL A 31 4.42 -7.61 11.40
C VAL A 31 5.10 -8.86 11.94
N ASP A 32 4.76 -9.23 13.17
CA ASP A 32 5.41 -10.35 13.85
C ASP A 32 5.26 -11.65 13.06
N GLY A 33 6.39 -12.31 12.80
CA GLY A 33 6.44 -13.57 12.06
C GLY A 33 6.21 -13.43 10.54
N VAL A 34 6.19 -12.21 10.00
CA VAL A 34 6.04 -11.96 8.56
C VAL A 34 7.20 -11.12 8.04
N GLU A 35 7.95 -11.66 7.09
CA GLU A 35 8.95 -10.90 6.36
C GLU A 35 8.28 -10.04 5.29
N LEU A 36 8.35 -8.71 5.45
CA LEU A 36 7.74 -7.74 4.53
C LEU A 36 8.81 -7.09 3.65
N ARG A 37 8.81 -7.40 2.37
CA ARG A 37 9.57 -6.65 1.36
C ARG A 37 8.65 -5.60 0.74
N LEU A 38 8.46 -4.50 1.47
CA LEU A 38 7.55 -3.42 1.09
C LEU A 38 8.30 -2.30 0.34
N VAL A 39 7.73 -1.87 -0.78
CA VAL A 39 8.12 -0.66 -1.52
C VAL A 39 6.87 0.18 -1.71
N ALA A 40 6.97 1.48 -1.47
CA ALA A 40 5.87 2.41 -1.64
C ALA A 40 6.37 3.75 -2.16
N GLY A 41 5.54 4.48 -2.90
CA GLY A 41 5.89 5.79 -3.43
C GLY A 41 4.76 6.45 -4.20
N LEU A 42 4.97 7.73 -4.51
CA LEU A 42 4.08 8.54 -5.34
C LEU A 42 4.30 8.23 -6.83
N ASP A 43 3.25 8.42 -7.62
CA ASP A 43 3.35 8.43 -9.07
C ASP A 43 4.19 9.62 -9.55
N LEU A 44 4.97 9.41 -10.62
CA LEU A 44 5.87 10.42 -11.18
C LEU A 44 5.17 11.35 -12.19
N GLY A 45 3.88 11.14 -12.49
CA GLY A 45 3.13 11.96 -13.46
C GLY A 45 3.56 11.77 -14.91
N LEU A 46 4.28 10.69 -15.24
CA LEU A 46 4.81 10.46 -16.60
C LEU A 46 3.73 10.07 -17.62
N ARG A 47 2.53 9.69 -17.15
CA ARG A 47 1.40 9.34 -18.00
C ARG A 47 0.10 9.84 -17.39
N GLU A 48 -0.70 10.51 -18.22
CA GLU A 48 -2.04 10.96 -17.85
C GLU A 48 -2.95 9.78 -17.47
N GLY A 49 -3.71 9.97 -16.40
CA GLY A 49 -4.69 8.99 -15.93
C GLY A 49 -4.10 7.89 -15.04
N ASN A 50 -2.81 7.95 -14.68
CA ASN A 50 -2.23 7.07 -13.68
C ASN A 50 -2.95 7.18 -12.31
N ALA A 51 -2.73 6.17 -11.46
CA ALA A 51 -2.99 6.32 -10.04
C ALA A 51 -1.98 7.30 -9.42
N HIS A 52 -2.22 7.76 -8.20
CA HIS A 52 -1.39 8.79 -7.55
C HIS A 52 -0.28 8.20 -6.66
N TYR A 53 -0.45 6.96 -6.19
CA TYR A 53 0.57 6.26 -5.41
C TYR A 53 0.49 4.75 -5.62
N VAL A 54 1.57 4.06 -5.25
CA VAL A 54 1.71 2.60 -5.30
C VAL A 54 2.27 2.06 -4.00
N ILE A 55 1.83 0.87 -3.62
CA ILE A 55 2.41 0.03 -2.57
C ILE A 55 2.59 -1.38 -3.14
N THR A 56 3.77 -1.96 -3.01
CA THR A 56 4.03 -3.36 -3.33
C THR A 56 4.59 -4.06 -2.10
N VAL A 57 4.12 -5.26 -1.81
CA VAL A 57 4.62 -6.09 -0.70
C VAL A 57 4.84 -7.51 -1.20
N ASP A 58 6.08 -7.99 -1.12
CA ASP A 58 6.38 -9.40 -1.37
C ASP A 58 6.33 -10.19 -0.06
N LEU A 59 5.47 -11.21 -0.05
CA LEU A 59 5.18 -12.09 1.09
C LEU A 59 5.55 -13.53 0.70
N ASP A 60 5.96 -14.34 1.67
CA ASP A 60 6.45 -15.68 1.37
C ASP A 60 5.33 -16.59 0.82
N ASP A 61 4.14 -16.52 1.40
CA ASP A 61 2.98 -17.34 1.02
C ASP A 61 1.62 -16.70 1.39
N GLU A 62 0.55 -17.47 1.23
CA GLU A 62 -0.82 -17.05 1.55
C GLU A 62 -1.06 -16.85 3.04
N GLN A 63 -0.35 -17.57 3.91
CA GLN A 63 -0.48 -17.41 5.35
C GLN A 63 0.18 -16.10 5.79
N ALA A 64 1.38 -15.81 5.28
CA ALA A 64 2.04 -14.52 5.47
C ALA A 64 1.14 -13.35 5.03
N TYR A 65 0.48 -13.47 3.87
CA TYR A 65 -0.49 -12.47 3.41
C TYR A 65 -1.64 -12.27 4.39
N LYS A 66 -2.25 -13.36 4.89
CA LYS A 66 -3.38 -13.27 5.83
C LYS A 66 -2.97 -12.63 7.16
N VAL A 67 -1.78 -12.96 7.68
CA VAL A 67 -1.26 -12.35 8.91
C VAL A 67 -1.02 -10.86 8.71
N TYR A 68 -0.36 -10.48 7.61
CA TYR A 68 -0.15 -9.08 7.24
C TYR A 68 -1.46 -8.30 7.04
N ASP A 69 -2.46 -8.85 6.34
CA ASP A 69 -3.73 -8.15 6.09
C ASP A 69 -4.58 -8.02 7.37
N ALA A 70 -4.46 -8.96 8.30
CA ALA A 70 -5.15 -8.92 9.59
C ALA A 70 -4.42 -8.06 10.65
N ASP A 71 -3.18 -7.63 10.41
CA ASP A 71 -2.40 -6.87 11.38
C ASP A 71 -3.09 -5.56 11.79
N ALA A 72 -3.09 -5.27 13.10
CA ALA A 72 -3.83 -4.15 13.66
C ALA A 72 -3.21 -2.80 13.26
N GLU A 73 -1.87 -2.71 13.23
CA GLU A 73 -1.17 -1.48 12.87
C GLU A 73 -1.32 -1.20 11.37
N HIS A 74 -1.20 -2.23 10.53
CA HIS A 74 -1.51 -2.15 9.10
C HIS A 74 -2.92 -1.62 8.85
N ASN A 75 -3.92 -2.13 9.58
CA ASN A 75 -5.30 -1.68 9.44
C ASN A 75 -5.54 -0.26 9.96
N ARG A 76 -4.86 0.13 11.06
CA ARG A 76 -4.87 1.52 11.55
C ARG A 76 -4.31 2.48 10.51
N ILE A 77 -3.14 2.19 9.95
CA ILE A 77 -2.50 3.00 8.90
C ILE A 77 -3.45 3.18 7.72
N ARG A 78 -4.09 2.10 7.23
CA ARG A 78 -5.06 2.16 6.13
C ARG A 78 -6.26 3.05 6.45
N ALA A 79 -6.83 2.91 7.65
CA ALA A 79 -8.02 3.65 8.07
C ALA A 79 -7.74 5.14 8.32
N GLU A 80 -6.58 5.46 8.91
CA GLU A 80 -6.27 6.82 9.36
C GLU A 80 -5.46 7.63 8.34
N LEU A 81 -4.54 6.98 7.62
CA LEU A 81 -3.58 7.67 6.76
C LEU A 81 -3.88 7.53 5.27
N PHE A 82 -4.78 6.61 4.87
CA PHE A 82 -5.16 6.43 3.47
C PHE A 82 -6.63 6.72 3.19
N ALA A 83 -7.56 6.18 3.98
CA ALA A 83 -9.00 6.33 3.74
C ALA A 83 -9.49 7.80 3.72
N PRO A 84 -8.94 8.75 4.51
CA PRO A 84 -9.37 10.14 4.44
C PRO A 84 -9.06 10.81 3.09
N PHE A 85 -7.97 10.42 2.44
CA PHE A 85 -7.44 11.06 1.24
C PHE A 85 -7.77 10.32 -0.05
N SER A 86 -7.98 9.01 0.02
CA SER A 86 -8.19 8.16 -1.16
C SER A 86 -9.64 8.14 -1.60
N GLU A 87 -9.89 8.37 -2.89
CA GLU A 87 -11.17 8.13 -3.54
C GLU A 87 -11.32 6.64 -3.90
N LYS A 88 -10.25 6.03 -4.42
CA LYS A 88 -10.26 4.65 -4.88
C LYS A 88 -8.95 3.97 -4.50
N ILE A 89 -9.04 2.73 -4.02
CA ILE A 89 -7.88 1.88 -3.76
C ILE A 89 -8.13 0.53 -4.44
N GLU A 90 -7.25 0.16 -5.35
CA GLU A 90 -7.32 -1.09 -6.12
C GLU A 90 -6.17 -2.00 -5.71
N ARG A 91 -6.40 -3.32 -5.68
CA ARG A 91 -5.37 -4.29 -5.30
C ARG A 91 -5.41 -5.54 -6.15
N ILE A 92 -4.25 -6.16 -6.29
CA ILE A 92 -4.07 -7.48 -6.88
C ILE A 92 -2.99 -8.26 -6.14
N GLN A 93 -3.20 -9.56 -5.96
CA GLN A 93 -2.20 -10.49 -5.46
C GLN A 93 -1.88 -11.50 -6.56
N PHE A 94 -0.60 -11.70 -6.84
CA PHE A 94 -0.17 -12.66 -7.86
C PHE A 94 1.14 -13.33 -7.47
N ARG A 95 1.46 -14.44 -8.15
CA ARG A 95 2.77 -15.09 -8.05
C ARG A 95 3.62 -14.60 -9.22
N PRO A 96 4.70 -13.83 -8.98
CA PRO A 96 5.60 -13.42 -10.06
C PRO A 96 6.35 -14.65 -10.61
N SER A 97 6.60 -14.61 -11.91
CA SER A 97 7.34 -15.64 -12.68
C SER A 97 8.84 -15.53 -12.49
#